data_AF-A0A482VJC8-F1
#
_entry.id   AF-A0A482VJC8-F1
#
_cell.length_a   1.000
_cell.length_b   1.000
_cell.length_c   1.000
_cell.angle_alpha   90.00
_cell.angle_beta   90.00
_cell.angle_gamma   90.00
#
_symmetry.space_group_name_H-M   'P 1'
#
loop_
_entity.id
_entity.type
_entity.pdbx_description
1 polymer ?
#
loop_
_entity_poly.entity_id
_entity_poly.type
_entity_poly.pdbx_seq_one_letter_code
_entity_poly.pdbx_strand_id
1 'polypeptide(L)'
;TGTEDIEDKGSFLIVKISDTETNRKRTFTIPNKMDGGFNPAKIHRKCAALRPKNVPHRRCFHQYGNGKSTVQMARICQFHTYLTLPHSKGYTGHSFTRSLASLLGYDILRSKRDGGWKSSNVSESCVQDRIE
;
A
#
# COMPACT_ATOMS: atom_id res chain seq x y z
N THR A 1 6.04 3.72 -6.52
CA THR A 1 5.16 4.88 -6.25
C THR A 1 6.00 6.08 -5.84
N GLY A 2 6.12 7.05 -6.74
CA GLY A 2 6.65 8.38 -6.48
C GLY A 2 5.57 9.35 -5.99
N THR A 3 5.96 10.54 -5.57
CA THR A 3 5.03 11.59 -5.10
C THR A 3 4.08 12.08 -6.18
N GLU A 4 4.53 12.02 -7.43
CA GLU A 4 3.74 12.37 -8.62
C GLU A 4 2.65 11.34 -8.94
N ASP A 5 2.76 10.13 -8.38
CA ASP A 5 1.77 9.07 -8.56
C ASP A 5 0.53 9.28 -7.66
N ILE A 6 0.55 10.27 -6.76
CA ILE A 6 -0.53 10.52 -5.80
C ILE A 6 -1.16 11.88 -6.08
N GLU A 7 -2.45 11.88 -6.43
CA GLU A 7 -3.26 13.09 -6.51
C GLU A 7 -4.14 13.21 -5.27
N ASP A 8 -3.98 14.30 -4.52
CA ASP A 8 -4.85 14.64 -3.40
C ASP A 8 -6.04 15.48 -3.91
N LYS A 9 -7.25 14.94 -3.82
CA LYS A 9 -8.50 15.63 -4.21
C LYS A 9 -9.19 16.31 -3.03
N GLY A 10 -8.57 16.36 -1.85
CA GLY A 10 -9.15 16.93 -0.64
C GLY A 10 -10.08 15.94 0.07
N SER A 11 -11.02 15.31 -0.64
CA SER A 11 -11.98 14.32 -0.10
C SER A 11 -11.53 12.86 -0.18
N PHE A 12 -10.55 12.56 -1.03
CA PHE A 12 -9.91 11.25 -1.19
C PHE A 12 -8.57 11.42 -1.91
N LEU A 13 -7.76 10.36 -1.91
CA LEU A 13 -6.51 10.30 -2.69
C LEU A 13 -6.70 9.38 -3.89
N ILE A 14 -6.12 9.74 -5.02
CA ILE A 14 -5.97 8.86 -6.18
C ILE A 14 -4.51 8.44 -6.28
N VAL A 15 -4.24 7.14 -6.30
CA VAL A 15 -2.89 6.59 -6.45
C VAL A 15 -2.78 5.87 -7.78
N LYS A 16 -1.90 6.33 -8.65
CA LYS A 16 -1.66 5.79 -9.99
C LYS A 16 -0.34 5.04 -10.02
N ILE A 17 -0.38 3.73 -10.13
CA ILE A 17 0.82 2.89 -10.19
C ILE A 17 0.99 2.39 -11.62
N SER A 18 2.14 2.70 -12.20
CA SER A 18 2.56 2.18 -13.50
C SER A 18 3.61 1.10 -13.28
N ASP A 19 3.38 -0.09 -13.81
CA ASP A 19 4.35 -1.18 -13.79
C ASP A 19 5.16 -1.12 -15.10
N THR A 20 6.46 -0.84 -14.99
CA THR A 20 7.35 -0.65 -16.14
C THR A 20 7.67 -1.95 -16.87
N GLU A 21 7.55 -3.10 -16.19
CA GLU A 21 7.86 -4.41 -16.75
C GLU A 21 6.67 -5.01 -17.51
N THR A 22 5.45 -4.76 -17.03
CA THR A 22 4.21 -5.30 -17.60
C THR A 22 3.39 -4.28 -18.37
N ASN A 23 3.81 -3.00 -18.38
CA ASN A 23 3.10 -1.84 -18.95
C ASN A 23 1.65 -1.72 -18.46
N ARG A 24 1.37 -2.23 -17.27
CA ARG A 24 0.04 -2.16 -16.66
C ARG A 24 -0.08 -0.92 -15.80
N LYS A 25 -1.13 -0.14 -16.04
CA LYS A 25 -1.48 1.04 -15.22
C LYS A 25 -2.62 0.65 -14.30
N ARG A 26 -2.47 0.93 -13.00
CA ARG A 26 -3.50 0.70 -11.98
C ARG A 26 -3.77 2.01 -11.26
N THR A 27 -5.04 2.25 -10.99
CA THR A 27 -5.48 3.44 -10.25
C THR A 27 -6.30 2.99 -9.06
N PHE A 28 -5.91 3.45 -7.87
CA PHE A 28 -6.59 3.16 -6.61
C PHE A 28 -7.18 4.45 -6.05
N THR A 29 -8.36 4.34 -5.45
CA THR A 29 -8.99 5.44 -4.72
C THR A 29 -8.91 5.13 -3.24
N ILE A 30 -8.28 6.00 -2.46
CA ILE A 30 -8.16 5.88 -1.01
C ILE A 30 -9.12 6.90 -0.36
N PRO A 31 -10.18 6.43 0.32
CA PRO A 31 -11.16 7.33 0.93
C PRO A 31 -10.56 8.06 2.14
N ASN A 32 -11.03 9.26 2.43
CA ASN A 32 -10.64 9.99 3.65
C ASN A 32 -11.18 9.37 4.95
N LYS A 33 -12.16 8.47 4.89
CA LYS A 33 -12.75 7.87 6.06
C LYS A 33 -12.89 6.38 5.82
N MET A 34 -12.33 5.61 6.74
CA MET A 34 -12.57 4.17 6.86
C MET A 34 -13.30 3.91 8.18
N ASP A 35 -13.83 2.70 8.32
CA ASP A 35 -14.43 2.25 9.58
C ASP A 35 -13.45 2.38 10.75
N GLY A 36 -13.99 2.65 11.94
CA GLY A 36 -13.16 2.91 13.13
C GLY A 36 -12.54 4.31 13.18
N GLY A 37 -13.00 5.26 12.35
CA GLY A 37 -12.55 6.66 12.40
C GLY A 37 -11.16 6.90 11.81
N PHE A 38 -10.58 5.89 11.16
CA PHE A 38 -9.28 5.99 10.52
C PHE A 38 -9.34 6.86 9.25
N ASN A 39 -8.44 7.85 9.16
CA ASN A 39 -8.34 8.75 8.01
C ASN A 39 -6.97 8.61 7.34
N PRO A 40 -6.85 7.75 6.31
CA PRO A 40 -5.57 7.50 5.64
C PRO A 40 -5.04 8.73 4.90
N ALA A 41 -5.92 9.59 4.36
CA ALA A 41 -5.50 10.81 3.67
C ALA A 41 -4.89 11.84 4.63
N LYS A 42 -5.41 11.96 5.84
CA LYS A 42 -4.84 12.82 6.89
C LYS A 42 -3.43 12.36 7.27
N ILE A 43 -3.21 11.04 7.36
CA ILE A 43 -1.89 10.47 7.61
C ILE A 43 -0.94 10.78 6.45
N HIS A 44 -1.39 10.57 5.20
CA HIS A 44 -0.62 10.91 4.02
C HIS A 44 -0.19 12.39 4.03
N ARG A 45 -1.12 13.32 4.27
CA ARG A 45 -0.83 14.77 4.34
C ARG A 45 0.19 15.10 5.42
N LYS A 46 0.06 14.49 6.62
CA LYS A 46 1.02 14.68 7.70
C LYS A 46 2.42 14.20 7.30
N CYS A 47 2.52 13.02 6.67
CA CYS A 47 3.79 12.50 6.17
C CYS A 47 4.37 13.36 5.05
N ALA A 48 3.54 13.85 4.13
CA ALA A 48 3.96 14.74 3.04
C ALA A 48 4.51 16.08 3.59
N ALA A 49 3.88 16.65 4.63
CA ALA A 49 4.34 17.87 5.28
C ALA A 49 5.68 17.69 6.02
N LEU A 50 5.99 16.48 6.49
CA LEU A 50 7.24 16.15 7.16
C LEU A 50 8.38 15.79 6.18
N ARG A 51 8.10 15.77 4.86
CA ARG A 51 9.10 15.42 3.84
C ARG A 51 10.24 16.47 3.83
N PRO A 52 11.51 16.05 3.91
CA PRO A 52 12.63 16.99 3.79
C PRO A 52 12.65 17.66 2.41
N LYS A 53 13.08 18.93 2.34
CA LYS A 53 13.15 19.68 1.08
C LYS A 53 14.24 19.17 0.13
N ASN A 54 15.33 18.64 0.67
CA ASN A 54 16.51 18.20 -0.08
C ASN A 54 16.52 16.69 -0.35
N VAL A 55 15.39 16.13 -0.79
CA VAL A 55 15.32 14.70 -1.14
C VAL A 55 15.64 14.55 -2.64
N PRO A 56 16.70 13.80 -3.02
CA PRO A 56 17.11 13.66 -4.42
C PRO A 56 16.20 12.71 -5.22
N HIS A 57 15.26 12.03 -4.56
CA HIS A 57 14.36 11.05 -5.19
C HIS A 57 12.89 11.37 -4.97
N ARG A 58 12.04 10.88 -5.89
CA ARG A 58 10.59 11.10 -5.86
C ARG A 58 9.81 10.09 -5.01
N ARG A 59 10.45 9.11 -4.36
CA ARG A 59 9.74 8.06 -3.58
C ARG A 59 8.90 8.66 -2.45
N CYS A 60 7.76 8.04 -2.11
CA CYS A 60 6.87 8.54 -1.04
C CYS A 60 7.37 8.20 0.37
N PHE A 61 7.90 6.99 0.57
CA PHE A 61 8.20 6.46 1.91
C PHE A 61 9.63 6.77 2.35
N HIS A 62 9.75 7.52 3.44
CA HIS A 62 11.00 7.90 4.08
C HIS A 62 11.11 7.27 5.45
N GLN A 63 12.33 6.95 5.86
CA GLN A 63 12.57 6.51 7.21
C GLN A 63 12.27 7.65 8.18
N TYR A 64 11.60 7.32 9.29
CA TYR A 64 11.28 8.26 10.35
C TYR A 64 12.03 7.83 11.61
N GLY A 65 12.84 8.71 12.18
CA GLY A 65 13.67 8.42 13.34
C GLY A 65 13.99 9.71 14.11
N ASN A 66 14.10 9.61 15.43
CA ASN A 66 14.37 10.75 16.33
C ASN A 66 13.43 11.95 16.10
N GLY A 67 12.15 11.68 15.83
CA GLY A 67 11.12 12.69 15.61
C GLY A 67 11.21 13.44 14.27
N LYS A 68 12.04 12.99 13.31
CA LYS A 68 12.22 13.63 12.00
C LYS A 68 12.20 12.61 10.86
N SER A 69 11.74 13.04 9.69
CA SER A 69 11.87 12.27 8.45
C SER A 69 13.30 12.41 7.92
N THR A 70 13.95 11.30 7.59
CA THR A 70 15.27 11.31 6.97
C THR A 70 15.14 11.28 5.44
N VAL A 71 16.24 11.56 4.75
CA VAL A 71 16.31 11.44 3.27
C VAL A 71 16.38 9.96 2.85
N GLN A 72 16.67 9.04 3.77
CA GLN A 72 16.76 7.62 3.46
C GLN A 72 15.38 7.02 3.22
N MET A 73 15.30 6.09 2.27
CA MET A 73 14.07 5.37 1.97
C MET A 73 13.67 4.44 3.12
N ALA A 74 12.39 4.44 3.49
CA ALA A 74 11.86 3.43 4.42
C ALA A 74 11.84 2.04 3.79
N ARG A 75 12.34 1.04 4.53
CA ARG A 75 12.24 -0.37 4.16
C ARG A 75 10.83 -0.86 4.53
N ILE A 76 9.97 -1.04 3.53
CA ILE A 76 8.58 -1.51 3.69
C ILE A 76 8.52 -2.83 4.48
N CYS A 77 9.56 -3.66 4.39
CA CYS A 77 9.65 -4.94 5.11
C CYS A 77 9.69 -4.82 6.64
N GLN A 78 9.90 -3.64 7.22
CA GLN A 78 9.99 -3.48 8.68
C GLN A 78 8.68 -3.00 9.32
N PHE A 79 7.58 -2.86 8.56
CA PHE A 79 6.31 -2.39 9.14
C PHE A 79 5.82 -3.29 10.30
N HIS A 80 6.11 -4.59 10.22
CA HIS A 80 5.76 -5.54 11.26
C HIS A 80 6.43 -5.27 12.62
N THR A 81 7.58 -4.59 12.67
CA THR A 81 8.24 -4.28 13.96
C THR A 81 7.48 -3.22 14.75
N TYR A 82 6.64 -2.42 14.06
CA TYR A 82 5.81 -1.38 14.65
C TYR A 82 4.41 -1.90 15.02
N LEU A 83 4.02 -3.05 14.48
CA LEU A 83 2.80 -3.75 14.86
C LEU A 83 3.15 -4.67 16.03
N THR A 84 2.77 -4.30 17.25
CA THR A 84 2.81 -5.18 18.44
C THR A 84 1.77 -6.30 18.31
N LEU A 85 1.92 -7.14 17.28
CA LEU A 85 1.09 -8.30 16.99
C LEU A 85 1.88 -9.59 17.23
N PRO A 86 1.23 -10.66 17.72
CA PRO A 86 1.86 -11.98 17.83
C PRO A 86 2.31 -12.46 16.44
N HIS A 87 3.49 -13.08 16.35
CA HIS A 87 4.09 -13.53 15.09
C HIS A 87 4.29 -12.42 14.03
N SER A 88 4.80 -11.26 14.45
CA SER A 88 5.04 -10.09 13.59
C SER A 88 5.73 -10.40 12.25
N LYS A 89 6.69 -11.35 12.21
CA LYS A 89 7.35 -11.80 10.97
C LYS A 89 6.40 -12.29 9.86
N GLY A 90 5.20 -12.75 10.21
CA GLY A 90 4.18 -13.20 9.25
C GLY A 90 3.41 -12.07 8.58
N TYR A 91 3.49 -10.82 9.07
CA TYR A 91 2.76 -9.67 8.52
C TYR A 91 3.60 -8.96 7.45
N THR A 92 3.61 -9.56 6.25
CA THR A 92 4.29 -9.00 5.08
C THR A 92 3.31 -8.28 4.16
N GLY A 93 3.81 -7.50 3.19
CA GLY A 93 2.96 -6.92 2.15
C GLY A 93 2.13 -7.97 1.39
N HIS A 94 2.67 -9.18 1.21
CA HIS A 94 1.94 -10.29 0.62
C HIS A 94 0.78 -10.75 1.51
N SER A 95 0.99 -10.83 2.82
CA SER A 95 -0.06 -11.16 3.80
C SER A 95 -1.20 -10.14 3.76
N PHE A 96 -0.89 -8.84 3.71
CA PHE A 96 -1.91 -7.80 3.55
C PHE A 96 -2.66 -7.90 2.23
N THR A 97 -1.97 -8.26 1.14
CA THR A 97 -2.60 -8.45 -0.17
C THR A 97 -3.57 -9.65 -0.14
N ARG A 98 -3.20 -10.75 0.52
CA ARG A 98 -4.08 -11.91 0.74
C ARG A 98 -5.30 -11.55 1.59
N SER A 99 -5.11 -10.84 2.70
CA SER A 99 -6.22 -10.38 3.54
C SER A 99 -7.16 -9.45 2.79
N LEU A 100 -6.64 -8.56 1.94
CA LEU A 100 -7.45 -7.69 1.09
C LEU A 100 -8.26 -8.47 0.05
N ALA A 101 -7.63 -9.46 -0.61
CA ALA A 101 -8.29 -10.35 -1.57
C ALA A 101 -9.46 -11.12 -0.91
N SER A 102 -9.22 -11.59 0.32
CA SER A 102 -10.24 -12.21 1.15
C SER A 102 -11.37 -11.24 1.55
N LEU A 103 -11.05 -10.09 2.14
CA LEU A 103 -12.04 -9.14 2.66
C LEU A 103 -13.05 -8.70 1.60
N LEU A 104 -12.58 -8.47 0.39
CA LEU A 104 -13.38 -7.96 -0.71
C LEU A 104 -14.05 -9.06 -1.54
N GLY A 105 -13.97 -10.33 -1.11
CA GLY A 105 -14.67 -11.46 -1.72
C GLY A 105 -14.39 -11.60 -3.22
N TYR A 106 -13.14 -11.33 -3.62
CA TYR A 106 -12.80 -11.09 -5.01
C TYR A 106 -13.04 -12.31 -5.91
N ASP A 107 -13.83 -12.11 -6.96
CA ASP A 107 -13.73 -12.87 -8.21
C ASP A 107 -12.27 -12.77 -8.73
N ILE A 108 -11.70 -13.91 -9.15
CA ILE A 108 -10.34 -14.08 -9.68
C ILE A 108 -9.96 -12.97 -10.67
N LEU A 109 -10.92 -12.50 -11.49
CA LEU A 109 -10.71 -11.42 -12.46
C LEU A 109 -10.45 -10.05 -11.83
N ARG A 110 -11.19 -9.68 -10.78
CA ARG A 110 -10.94 -8.41 -10.06
C ARG A 110 -9.68 -8.49 -9.20
N SER A 111 -9.37 -9.65 -8.60
CA SER A 111 -8.09 -9.86 -7.87
C SER A 111 -6.88 -9.72 -8.80
N LYS A 112 -6.97 -10.27 -10.03
CA LYS A 112 -5.95 -10.07 -11.06
C LYS A 112 -5.80 -8.62 -11.48
N ARG A 113 -6.87 -7.83 -11.48
CA ARG A 113 -6.81 -6.41 -11.86
C ARG A 113 -6.10 -5.57 -10.80
N ASP A 114 -6.45 -5.78 -9.53
CA ASP A 114 -5.97 -4.95 -8.42
C ASP A 114 -4.57 -5.39 -7.97
N GLY A 115 -4.34 -6.71 -7.85
CA GLY A 115 -3.03 -7.31 -7.61
C GLY A 115 -2.10 -7.30 -8.84
N GLY A 116 -2.69 -7.12 -10.04
CA GLY A 116 -2.04 -7.12 -11.37
C GLY A 116 -1.22 -8.36 -11.67
N TRP A 117 -1.72 -9.50 -11.21
CA TRP A 117 -1.11 -10.80 -11.43
C TRP A 117 -1.25 -11.25 -12.89
N LYS A 118 -0.23 -11.97 -13.38
CA LYS A 118 -0.15 -12.45 -14.77
C LYS A 118 -0.78 -13.83 -14.95
N SER A 119 -0.75 -14.71 -13.93
CA SER A 119 -1.33 -16.07 -13.97
C SER A 119 -2.51 -16.25 -13.01
N SER A 120 -3.41 -17.19 -13.33
CA SER A 120 -4.55 -17.57 -12.47
C SER A 120 -4.10 -18.27 -11.18
N ASN A 121 -3.02 -19.04 -11.23
CA ASN A 121 -2.58 -19.86 -10.09
C ASN A 121 -2.21 -19.03 -8.84
N VAL A 122 -1.66 -17.81 -9.02
CA VAL A 122 -1.34 -16.91 -7.89
C VAL A 122 -2.61 -16.27 -7.32
N SER A 123 -3.64 -16.05 -8.15
CA SER A 123 -4.97 -15.65 -7.69
C SER A 123 -5.74 -16.77 -7.01
N GLU A 124 -5.62 -17.99 -7.53
CA GLU A 124 -6.28 -19.17 -6.98
C GLU A 124 -5.70 -19.54 -5.63
N SER A 125 -4.38 -19.52 -5.41
CA SER A 125 -3.81 -19.79 -4.08
C SER A 125 -4.26 -18.81 -2.99
N CYS A 126 -4.72 -17.62 -3.36
CA CYS A 126 -5.30 -16.64 -2.44
C CYS A 126 -6.78 -16.90 -2.13
N VAL A 127 -7.49 -17.60 -3.02
CA VAL A 127 -8.91 -17.95 -2.90
C VAL A 127 -9.08 -19.38 -2.34
N GLN A 128 -8.19 -20.31 -2.66
CA GLN A 128 -8.27 -21.74 -2.33
C GLN A 128 -8.17 -22.01 -0.83
N ASP A 129 -7.48 -21.16 -0.06
CA ASP A 129 -7.40 -21.24 1.41
C ASP A 129 -8.74 -20.83 2.11
N ARG A 130 -9.86 -20.75 1.37
CA ARG A 130 -11.21 -20.51 1.89
C ARG A 130 -12.11 -21.75 1.93
N ILE A 131 -11.60 -22.94 1.65
CA ILE A 131 -12.39 -24.18 1.78
C ILE A 131 -11.75 -25.04 2.87
N GLU A 132 -12.40 -24.98 4.05
CA GLU A 132 -12.24 -25.77 5.28
C GLU A 132 -10.92 -25.63 6.08
#